data_AF-A0A2E8HGB1-F1
#
_entry.id   AF-A0A2E8HGB1-F1
#
_cell.length_a   1.000
_cell.length_b   1.000
_cell.length_c   1.000
_cell.angle_alpha   90.00
_cell.angle_beta   90.00
_cell.angle_gamma   90.00
#
_symmetry.space_group_name_H-M   'P 1'
#
loop_
_entity.id
_entity.type
_entity.pdbx_description
1 polymer ?
#
loop_
_entity_poly.entity_id
_entity_poly.type
_entity_poly.pdbx_seq_one_letter_code
_entity_poly.pdbx_strand_id
1 'polypeptide(L)'
;MKRGITIVRSGRLWTLLLLLAGCGAPSPDQQYEAASKAAQVAFTDTAALAQAFDLFAAFVERYPDHERAASALKTLAMLTQQRGDMEGAVEHYQLLLSRYPTSEQADEAQFMIGFIYEEYIGDLDRARSAYEMVIELFPNSDLAANARQLLPHLGQPAEEWVSFQEEVSSPRAD
;
A
#
# COMPACT_ATOMS: atom_id res chain seq x y z
N MET A 1 -27.22 48.51 -56.85
CA MET A 1 -26.39 48.93 -58.01
C MET A 1 -25.09 49.54 -57.48
N LYS A 2 -23.93 48.95 -57.84
CA LYS A 2 -22.50 49.40 -57.87
C LYS A 2 -22.06 50.47 -56.83
N ARG A 3 -20.99 50.31 -56.03
CA ARG A 3 -19.54 50.08 -56.30
C ARG A 3 -18.93 49.50 -54.98
N GLY A 4 -17.98 48.58 -54.88
CA GLY A 4 -16.77 48.34 -55.66
C GLY A 4 -15.57 49.05 -55.03
N ILE A 5 -14.91 48.47 -54.02
CA ILE A 5 -13.49 48.73 -53.69
C ILE A 5 -12.85 47.41 -53.21
N THR A 6 -11.96 46.89 -54.05
CA THR A 6 -10.94 45.89 -53.72
C THR A 6 -9.68 46.66 -53.34
N ILE A 7 -8.90 46.20 -52.35
CA ILE A 7 -7.44 45.99 -52.47
C ILE A 7 -6.84 45.56 -51.12
N VAL A 8 -5.96 44.57 -51.27
CA VAL A 8 -5.13 43.82 -50.35
C VAL A 8 -4.05 44.68 -49.68
N ARG A 9 -3.76 44.39 -48.40
CA ARG A 9 -2.50 44.66 -47.68
C ARG A 9 -2.64 43.88 -46.36
N SER A 10 -1.68 43.20 -45.77
CA SER A 10 -0.24 43.02 -45.96
C SER A 10 0.14 42.20 -44.73
N GLY A 11 1.01 41.22 -44.88
CA GLY A 11 1.29 40.25 -43.83
C GLY A 11 1.64 40.83 -42.47
N ARG A 12 1.29 40.06 -41.44
CA ARG A 12 2.07 39.90 -40.23
C ARG A 12 1.71 38.56 -39.63
N LEU A 13 2.58 37.62 -39.94
CA LEU A 13 2.86 36.44 -39.13
C LEU A 13 3.06 36.92 -37.68
N TRP A 14 2.01 36.84 -36.87
CA TRP A 14 2.14 36.85 -35.42
C TRP A 14 1.69 35.46 -34.99
N THR A 15 2.64 34.53 -35.09
CA THR A 15 2.72 33.39 -34.18
C THR A 15 2.45 33.93 -32.78
N LEU A 16 1.23 33.71 -32.29
CA LEU A 16 0.94 33.82 -30.88
C LEU A 16 1.77 32.72 -30.22
N LEU A 17 2.92 33.15 -29.71
CA LEU A 17 3.82 32.35 -28.89
C LEU A 17 3.00 31.88 -27.67
N LEU A 18 2.52 30.64 -27.71
CA LEU A 18 1.95 29.93 -26.56
C LEU A 18 3.07 29.77 -25.53
N LEU A 19 3.25 30.79 -24.67
CA LEU A 19 4.02 30.67 -23.44
C LEU A 19 3.18 29.87 -22.43
N LEU A 20 3.08 28.57 -22.65
CA LEU A 20 2.69 27.62 -21.62
C LEU A 20 3.90 27.40 -20.71
N ALA A 21 4.15 28.35 -19.81
CA ALA A 21 4.90 28.06 -18.59
C ALA A 21 3.99 27.20 -17.69
N GLY A 22 3.78 25.95 -18.10
CA GLY A 22 2.94 25.00 -17.40
C GLY A 22 3.68 24.44 -16.20
N CYS A 23 3.53 25.07 -15.03
CA CYS A 23 3.45 24.27 -13.80
C CYS A 23 2.11 23.53 -13.85
N GLY A 24 2.03 22.46 -14.66
CA GLY A 24 0.90 21.54 -14.61
C GLY A 24 0.82 20.89 -13.23
N ALA A 25 -0.39 20.61 -12.75
CA ALA A 25 -0.55 19.82 -11.53
C ALA A 25 0.21 18.48 -11.69
N PRO A 26 0.88 17.99 -10.64
CA PRO A 26 1.67 16.77 -10.74
C PRO A 26 0.79 15.59 -11.18
N SER A 27 1.31 14.74 -12.07
CA SER A 27 0.62 13.51 -12.49
C SER A 27 0.39 12.59 -11.29
N PRO A 28 -0.57 11.63 -11.37
CA PRO A 28 -0.72 10.62 -10.32
C PRO A 28 0.60 9.94 -9.98
N ASP A 29 1.38 9.58 -11.00
CA ASP A 29 2.70 8.97 -10.82
C ASP A 29 3.65 9.86 -10.02
N GLN A 30 3.74 11.14 -10.36
CA GLN A 30 4.58 12.10 -9.63
C GLN A 30 4.13 12.28 -8.18
N GLN A 31 2.81 12.24 -7.92
CA GLN A 31 2.27 12.32 -6.57
C GLN A 31 2.62 11.07 -5.75
N TYR A 32 2.51 9.89 -6.35
CA TYR A 32 2.91 8.63 -5.71
C TYR A 32 4.41 8.63 -5.39
N GLU A 33 5.28 9.00 -6.35
CA GLU A 33 6.73 9.04 -6.11
C GLU A 33 7.11 10.01 -4.99
N ALA A 34 6.43 11.16 -4.90
CA ALA A 34 6.65 12.10 -3.80
C ALA A 34 6.26 11.48 -2.45
N ALA A 35 5.14 10.76 -2.38
CA ALA A 35 4.71 10.03 -1.19
C ALA A 35 5.70 8.93 -0.79
N SER A 36 6.14 8.13 -1.76
CA SER A 36 7.13 7.05 -1.55
C SER A 36 8.47 7.60 -1.06
N LYS A 37 8.93 8.74 -1.58
CA LYS A 37 10.17 9.37 -1.11
C LYS A 37 10.06 9.79 0.35
N ALA A 38 8.94 10.35 0.78
CA ALA A 38 8.71 10.70 2.18
C ALA A 38 8.68 9.43 3.06
N ALA A 39 8.04 8.35 2.59
CA ALA A 39 7.97 7.09 3.33
C ALA A 39 9.34 6.43 3.56
N GLN A 40 10.32 6.61 2.67
CA GLN A 40 11.67 6.03 2.82
C GLN A 40 12.40 6.47 4.11
N VAL A 41 12.10 7.66 4.62
CA VAL A 41 12.74 8.21 5.84
C VAL A 41 11.75 8.33 7.01
N ALA A 42 10.50 7.89 6.82
CA ALA A 42 9.43 8.02 7.80
C ALA A 42 9.74 7.32 9.13
N PHE A 43 10.55 6.25 9.12
CA PHE A 43 10.94 5.55 10.36
C PHE A 43 11.75 6.42 11.31
N THR A 44 12.59 7.32 10.78
CA THR A 44 13.50 8.16 11.57
C THR A 44 13.06 9.61 11.66
N ASP A 45 12.07 10.01 10.86
CA ASP A 45 11.61 11.40 10.75
C ASP A 45 10.08 11.45 10.85
N THR A 46 9.58 12.00 11.95
CA THR A 46 8.15 12.14 12.23
C THR A 46 7.46 13.13 11.31
N ALA A 47 8.17 14.14 10.80
CA ALA A 47 7.61 15.07 9.82
C ALA A 47 7.46 14.38 8.46
N ALA A 48 8.44 13.56 8.07
CA ALA A 48 8.35 12.76 6.86
C ALA A 48 7.25 11.68 6.95
N LEU A 49 7.07 11.07 8.12
CA LEU A 49 5.96 10.15 8.39
C LEU A 49 4.59 10.82 8.17
N ALA A 50 4.39 12.00 8.75
CA ALA A 50 3.15 12.76 8.57
C ALA A 50 2.95 13.15 7.10
N GLN A 51 4.00 13.63 6.43
CA GLN A 51 3.95 13.97 5.01
C GLN A 51 3.61 12.75 4.13
N ALA A 52 4.23 11.60 4.37
CA ALA A 52 3.98 10.39 3.61
C ALA A 52 2.52 9.94 3.77
N PHE A 53 2.01 9.96 5.01
CA PHE A 53 0.63 9.62 5.31
C PHE A 53 -0.35 10.53 4.55
N ASP A 54 -0.18 11.85 4.63
CA ASP A 54 -1.06 12.81 3.96
C ASP A 54 -1.04 12.64 2.43
N LEU A 55 0.14 12.41 1.86
CA LEU A 55 0.30 12.23 0.41
C LEU A 55 -0.34 10.92 -0.09
N PHE A 56 -0.17 9.80 0.62
CA PHE A 56 -0.81 8.56 0.22
C PHE A 56 -2.33 8.59 0.44
N ALA A 57 -2.80 9.22 1.53
CA ALA A 57 -4.23 9.38 1.80
C ALA A 57 -4.90 10.18 0.66
N ALA A 58 -4.29 11.30 0.27
CA ALA A 58 -4.76 12.10 -0.85
C ALA A 58 -4.69 11.34 -2.19
N PHE A 59 -3.66 10.50 -2.40
CA PHE A 59 -3.54 9.68 -3.60
C PHE A 59 -4.68 8.67 -3.73
N VAL A 60 -4.97 7.91 -2.66
CA VAL A 60 -6.04 6.89 -2.66
C VAL A 60 -7.43 7.53 -2.81
N GLU A 61 -7.65 8.70 -2.22
CA GLU A 61 -8.91 9.43 -2.37
C GLU A 61 -9.10 9.93 -3.81
N ARG A 62 -8.04 10.48 -4.41
CA ARG A 62 -8.12 11.12 -5.73
C ARG A 62 -8.05 10.12 -6.89
N TYR A 63 -7.35 9.00 -6.70
CA TYR A 63 -7.08 8.03 -7.76
C TYR A 63 -7.40 6.59 -7.32
N PRO A 64 -8.65 6.29 -6.93
CA PRO A 64 -9.02 4.96 -6.45
C PRO A 64 -8.85 3.87 -7.52
N ASP A 65 -9.04 4.18 -8.80
CA ASP A 65 -8.92 3.19 -9.88
C ASP A 65 -7.49 3.07 -10.44
N HIS A 66 -6.51 3.74 -9.83
CA HIS A 66 -5.12 3.69 -10.30
C HIS A 66 -4.48 2.35 -9.95
N GLU A 67 -3.61 1.84 -10.82
CA GLU A 67 -2.86 0.59 -10.61
C GLU A 67 -2.00 0.57 -9.33
N ARG A 68 -1.75 1.74 -8.72
CA ARG A 68 -0.95 1.91 -7.50
C ARG A 68 -1.79 2.16 -6.26
N ALA A 69 -3.12 2.22 -6.38
CA ALA A 69 -4.00 2.53 -5.27
C ALA A 69 -3.96 1.43 -4.19
N ALA A 70 -3.83 0.16 -4.58
CA ALA A 70 -3.63 -0.95 -3.66
C ALA A 70 -2.30 -0.82 -2.89
N SER A 71 -1.19 -0.59 -3.58
CA SER A 71 0.12 -0.33 -2.96
C SER A 71 0.13 0.91 -2.05
N ALA A 72 -0.62 1.96 -2.41
CA ALA A 72 -0.78 3.14 -1.58
C ALA A 72 -1.55 2.84 -0.29
N LEU A 73 -2.64 2.05 -0.36
CA LEU A 73 -3.38 1.61 0.83
C LEU A 73 -2.54 0.72 1.74
N LYS A 74 -1.76 -0.21 1.18
CA LYS A 74 -0.81 -1.01 1.95
C LYS A 74 0.16 -0.10 2.70
N THR A 75 0.72 0.89 2.00
CA THR A 75 1.67 1.82 2.60
C THR A 75 1.00 2.68 3.69
N LEU A 76 -0.23 3.13 3.49
CA LEU A 76 -1.00 3.82 4.53
C LEU A 76 -1.18 2.96 5.77
N ALA A 77 -1.53 1.68 5.61
CA ALA A 77 -1.65 0.77 6.75
C ALA A 77 -0.32 0.67 7.53
N MET A 78 0.80 0.50 6.82
CA MET A 78 2.14 0.45 7.44
C MET A 78 2.50 1.76 8.18
N LEU A 79 2.24 2.92 7.57
CA LEU A 79 2.50 4.22 8.22
C LEU A 79 1.59 4.43 9.43
N THR A 80 0.37 3.92 9.39
CA THR A 80 -0.61 4.00 10.49
C THR A 80 -0.17 3.11 11.65
N GLN A 81 0.29 1.90 11.37
CA GLN A 81 0.94 1.02 12.33
C GLN A 81 2.17 1.69 12.96
N GLN A 82 3.00 2.34 12.15
CA GLN A 82 4.19 3.05 12.63
C GLN A 82 3.84 4.22 13.57
N ARG A 83 2.66 4.82 13.41
CA ARG A 83 2.13 5.87 14.30
C ARG A 83 1.55 5.31 15.61
N GLY A 84 1.47 3.99 15.76
CA GLY A 84 0.91 3.32 16.92
C GLY A 84 -0.59 3.04 16.83
N ASP A 85 -1.23 3.34 15.69
CA ASP A 85 -2.67 3.10 15.48
C ASP A 85 -2.88 1.75 14.79
N MET A 86 -3.08 0.71 15.60
CA MET A 86 -3.16 -0.67 15.13
C MET A 86 -4.52 -0.95 14.50
N GLU A 87 -5.60 -0.46 15.12
CA GLU A 87 -6.94 -0.56 14.56
C GLU A 87 -7.06 0.18 13.23
N GLY A 88 -6.54 1.41 13.12
CA GLY A 88 -6.53 2.16 11.87
C GLY A 88 -5.71 1.48 10.77
N ALA A 89 -4.59 0.83 11.12
CA ALA A 89 -3.84 0.03 10.16
C ALA A 89 -4.65 -1.14 9.61
N VAL A 90 -5.38 -1.86 10.48
CA VAL A 90 -6.30 -2.93 10.08
C VAL A 90 -7.41 -2.39 9.16
N GLU A 91 -7.99 -1.23 9.45
CA GLU A 91 -9.00 -0.60 8.59
C GLU A 91 -8.46 -0.32 7.17
N HIS A 92 -7.23 0.15 7.04
CA HIS A 92 -6.60 0.37 5.74
C HIS A 92 -6.34 -0.93 4.96
N TYR A 93 -5.91 -2.00 5.64
CA TYR A 93 -5.78 -3.32 5.01
C TYR A 93 -7.14 -3.91 4.60
N GLN A 94 -8.18 -3.76 5.42
CA GLN A 94 -9.54 -4.17 5.07
C GLN A 94 -10.07 -3.40 3.87
N LEU A 95 -9.79 -2.09 3.79
CA LEU A 95 -10.17 -1.28 2.64
C LEU A 95 -9.46 -1.73 1.36
N LEU A 96 -8.18 -2.13 1.46
CA LEU A 96 -7.42 -2.70 0.35
C LEU A 96 -8.09 -3.98 -0.15
N LEU A 97 -8.40 -4.91 0.74
CA LEU A 97 -9.07 -6.17 0.41
C LEU A 97 -10.47 -5.96 -0.19
N SER A 98 -11.21 -4.98 0.34
CA SER A 98 -12.55 -4.67 -0.17
C SER A 98 -12.54 -4.04 -1.55
N ARG A 99 -11.57 -3.16 -1.87
CA ARG A 99 -11.50 -2.45 -3.15
C ARG A 99 -10.69 -3.18 -4.20
N TYR A 100 -9.64 -3.88 -3.79
CA TYR A 100 -8.65 -4.51 -4.67
C TYR A 100 -8.38 -5.97 -4.25
N PRO A 101 -9.42 -6.83 -4.19
CA PRO A 101 -9.31 -8.20 -3.69
C PRO A 101 -8.38 -9.10 -4.51
N THR A 102 -8.08 -8.74 -5.76
CA THR A 102 -7.19 -9.48 -6.66
C THR A 102 -5.85 -8.78 -6.89
N SER A 103 -5.52 -7.76 -6.10
CA SER A 103 -4.23 -7.09 -6.20
C SER A 103 -3.11 -7.99 -5.68
N GLU A 104 -1.88 -7.76 -6.14
CA GLU A 104 -0.69 -8.45 -5.64
C GLU A 104 -0.39 -8.16 -4.16
N GLN A 105 -1.14 -7.25 -3.53
CA GLN A 105 -1.02 -6.91 -2.11
C GLN A 105 -2.11 -7.56 -1.25
N ALA A 106 -3.07 -8.27 -1.85
CA ALA A 106 -4.25 -8.74 -1.15
C ALA A 106 -3.92 -9.85 -0.13
N ASP A 107 -3.07 -10.81 -0.49
CA ASP A 107 -2.65 -11.87 0.43
C ASP A 107 -1.84 -11.32 1.61
N GLU A 108 -0.92 -10.40 1.34
CA GLU A 108 -0.15 -9.69 2.36
C GLU A 108 -1.06 -8.85 3.27
N ALA A 109 -2.03 -8.12 2.72
CA ALA A 109 -2.97 -7.34 3.52
C ALA A 109 -3.76 -8.23 4.49
N GLN A 110 -4.28 -9.37 4.01
CA GLN A 110 -5.03 -10.31 4.85
C GLN A 110 -4.14 -10.93 5.93
N PHE A 111 -2.88 -11.27 5.60
CA PHE A 111 -1.92 -11.80 6.56
C PHE A 111 -1.57 -10.75 7.64
N MET A 112 -1.32 -9.50 7.23
CA MET A 112 -0.97 -8.42 8.15
C MET A 112 -2.10 -8.07 9.11
N ILE A 113 -3.37 -8.25 8.73
CA ILE A 113 -4.50 -8.14 9.67
C ILE A 113 -4.37 -9.18 10.79
N GLY A 114 -4.05 -10.43 10.45
CA GLY A 114 -3.83 -11.49 11.44
C GLY A 114 -2.66 -11.18 12.36
N PHE A 115 -1.54 -10.77 11.77
CA PHE A 115 -0.33 -10.38 12.51
C PHE A 115 -0.57 -9.22 13.47
N ILE A 116 -1.29 -8.17 13.05
CA ILE A 116 -1.61 -7.04 13.91
C ILE A 116 -2.50 -7.49 15.09
N TYR A 117 -3.50 -8.32 14.83
CA TYR A 117 -4.37 -8.85 15.88
C TYR A 117 -3.61 -9.71 16.88
N GLU A 118 -2.67 -10.53 16.42
CA GLU A 118 -1.85 -11.39 17.26
C GLU A 118 -0.87 -10.58 18.10
N GLU A 119 0.02 -9.83 17.45
CA GLU A 119 1.22 -9.28 18.10
C GLU A 119 0.97 -7.96 18.82
N TYR A 120 0.04 -7.13 18.32
CA TYR A 120 -0.14 -5.77 18.83
C TYR A 120 -1.42 -5.60 19.63
N ILE A 121 -2.51 -6.25 19.21
CA ILE A 121 -3.81 -6.13 19.87
C ILE A 121 -4.01 -7.25 20.89
N GLY A 122 -3.44 -8.44 20.66
CA GLY A 122 -3.60 -9.62 21.52
C GLY A 122 -4.97 -10.31 21.37
N ASP A 123 -5.69 -10.05 20.28
CA ASP A 123 -6.98 -10.67 19.98
C ASP A 123 -6.78 -11.92 19.13
N LEU A 124 -6.52 -13.05 19.81
CA LEU A 124 -6.18 -14.31 19.15
C LEU A 124 -7.33 -14.88 18.32
N ASP A 125 -8.59 -14.58 18.65
CA ASP A 125 -9.74 -15.06 17.89
C ASP A 125 -9.82 -14.36 16.52
N ARG A 126 -9.61 -13.04 16.49
CA ARG A 126 -9.52 -12.28 15.24
C ARG A 126 -8.25 -12.60 14.46
N ALA A 127 -7.12 -12.81 15.13
CA ALA A 127 -5.89 -13.24 14.49
C ALA A 127 -6.06 -14.58 13.76
N ARG A 128 -6.62 -15.59 14.46
CA ARG A 128 -6.95 -16.91 13.89
C ARG A 128 -7.82 -16.77 12.65
N SER A 129 -8.93 -16.05 12.78
CA SER A 129 -9.87 -15.84 11.68
C SER A 129 -9.19 -15.20 10.46
N ALA A 130 -8.31 -14.23 10.69
CA ALA A 130 -7.59 -13.55 9.63
C ALA A 130 -6.58 -14.44 8.91
N TYR A 131 -5.82 -15.28 9.63
CA TYR A 131 -4.92 -16.25 9.02
C TYR A 131 -5.65 -17.37 8.28
N GLU A 132 -6.79 -17.84 8.80
CA GLU A 132 -7.64 -18.80 8.10
C GLU A 132 -8.15 -18.22 6.77
N MET A 133 -8.52 -16.94 6.74
CA MET A 133 -8.88 -16.24 5.51
C MET A 133 -7.73 -16.15 4.50
N VAL A 134 -6.46 -16.05 4.92
CA VAL A 134 -5.33 -16.13 3.98
C VAL A 134 -5.33 -17.47 3.25
N ILE A 135 -5.56 -18.56 3.99
CA ILE A 135 -5.55 -19.93 3.45
C ILE A 135 -6.71 -20.16 2.50
N GLU A 136 -7.88 -19.62 2.83
CA GLU A 136 -9.10 -19.76 2.03
C GLU A 136 -9.04 -18.93 0.74
N LEU A 137 -8.66 -17.66 0.84
CA LEU A 137 -8.72 -16.70 -0.27
C LEU A 137 -7.49 -16.78 -1.18
N PHE A 138 -6.32 -17.13 -0.63
CA PHE A 138 -5.04 -17.13 -1.33
C PHE A 138 -4.30 -18.47 -1.18
N PRO A 139 -4.94 -19.62 -1.47
CA PRO A 139 -4.43 -20.95 -1.08
C PRO A 139 -3.04 -21.31 -1.64
N ASN A 140 -2.62 -20.64 -2.71
CA ASN A 140 -1.35 -20.85 -3.42
C ASN A 140 -0.27 -19.81 -3.06
N SER A 141 -0.53 -18.84 -2.19
CA SER A 141 0.50 -17.87 -1.77
C SER A 141 1.44 -18.48 -0.74
N ASP A 142 2.67 -17.96 -0.69
CA ASP A 142 3.62 -18.32 0.37
C ASP A 142 3.07 -17.95 1.76
N LEU A 143 2.27 -16.88 1.85
CA LEU A 143 1.62 -16.46 3.08
C LEU A 143 0.55 -17.44 3.56
N ALA A 144 -0.16 -18.13 2.65
CA ALA A 144 -1.06 -19.22 3.05
C ALA A 144 -0.28 -20.42 3.60
N ALA A 145 0.90 -20.73 3.06
CA ALA A 145 1.77 -21.75 3.64
C ALA A 145 2.25 -21.35 5.04
N ASN A 146 2.68 -20.10 5.22
CA ASN A 146 3.08 -19.57 6.52
C ASN A 146 1.94 -19.56 7.53
N ALA A 147 0.74 -19.11 7.14
CA ALA A 147 -0.46 -19.10 7.99
C ALA A 147 -0.82 -20.52 8.49
N ARG A 148 -0.71 -21.55 7.63
CA ARG A 148 -0.93 -22.96 8.05
C ARG A 148 0.07 -23.41 9.12
N GLN A 149 1.30 -22.92 9.06
CA GLN A 149 2.34 -23.24 10.04
C GLN A 149 2.15 -22.47 11.35
N LEU A 150 1.68 -21.22 11.29
CA LEU A 150 1.51 -20.35 12.46
C LEU A 150 0.26 -20.67 13.29
N LEU A 151 -0.86 -21.04 12.65
CA LEU A 151 -2.15 -21.26 13.31
C LEU A 151 -2.16 -22.23 14.52
N PRO A 152 -1.39 -23.33 14.52
CA PRO A 152 -1.25 -24.21 15.69
C PRO A 152 -0.51 -23.56 16.87
N HIS A 153 0.29 -22.53 16.59
CA HIS A 153 1.18 -21.86 17.54
C HIS A 153 0.73 -20.46 17.94
N LEU A 154 -0.49 -20.08 17.56
CA LEU A 154 -1.03 -18.75 17.74
C LEU A 154 -0.95 -18.29 19.21
N GLY A 155 -0.36 -17.11 19.44
CA GLY A 155 -0.17 -16.56 20.78
C GLY A 155 0.89 -17.25 21.63
N GLN A 156 1.68 -18.16 21.04
CA GLN A 156 2.85 -18.75 21.68
C GLN A 156 4.11 -18.01 21.18
N PRO A 157 5.07 -17.73 22.08
CA PRO A 157 6.29 -17.06 21.68
C PRO A 157 7.07 -17.93 20.68
N ALA A 158 7.62 -17.31 19.64
CA ALA A 158 8.30 -18.01 18.54
C ALA A 158 9.44 -18.92 19.05
N GLU A 159 10.10 -18.53 20.15
CA GLU A 159 11.18 -19.29 20.78
C GLU A 159 10.75 -20.68 21.26
N GLU A 160 9.48 -20.87 21.63
CA GLU A 160 8.97 -22.16 22.13
C GLU A 160 8.85 -23.22 21.04
N TRP A 161 8.72 -22.83 19.76
CA TRP A 161 8.43 -23.75 18.65
C TRP A 161 9.52 -23.78 17.59
N VAL A 162 10.33 -22.72 17.47
CA VAL A 162 11.54 -22.69 16.63
C VAL A 162 12.64 -23.61 17.20
N SER A 163 12.63 -23.89 18.51
CA SER A 163 13.60 -24.78 19.16
C SER A 163 13.51 -26.26 18.74
N PHE A 164 12.43 -26.69 18.06
CA PHE A 164 12.20 -28.11 17.74
C PHE A 164 12.86 -28.59 16.44
N GLN A 165 13.31 -27.70 15.55
CA GLN A 165 13.84 -28.11 14.23
C GLN A 165 15.32 -28.51 14.27
N GLU A 166 16.09 -28.12 15.30
CA GLU A 166 17.50 -28.53 15.43
C GLU A 166 17.65 -29.93 16.04
N GLU A 167 16.83 -30.32 17.01
CA GLU A 167 16.95 -31.63 17.69
C GLU A 167 16.60 -32.84 16.80
N VAL A 168 15.71 -32.65 15.80
CA VAL A 168 15.29 -33.74 14.90
C VAL A 168 16.29 -33.97 13.75
N SER A 169 17.21 -33.02 13.53
CA SER A 169 18.18 -33.06 12.42
C SER A 169 19.57 -33.59 12.79
N SER A 170 19.84 -33.82 14.09
CA SER A 170 21.10 -34.43 14.50
C SER A 170 21.01 -35.96 14.36
N PRO A 171 21.84 -36.61 13.52
CA PRO A 171 21.92 -38.06 13.52
C PRO A 171 22.30 -38.51 14.94
N ARG A 172 21.54 -39.45 15.50
CA ARG A 172 22.02 -40.19 16.68
C ARG A 172 23.27 -40.92 16.22
N ALA A 173 24.43 -40.42 16.62
CA ALA A 173 25.69 -41.16 16.49
C ALA A 173 25.58 -42.37 17.41
N ASP A 174 25.42 -43.54 16.82
CA ASP A 174 25.60 -44.85 17.45
C ASP A 174 27.08 -45.23 17.55
#